data_AF-A0AA43JZB9-F1
#
_entry.id   AF-A0AA43JZB9-F1
#
_cell.length_a   1.000
_cell.length_b   1.000
_cell.length_c   1.000
_cell.angle_alpha   90.00
_cell.angle_beta   90.00
_cell.angle_gamma   90.00
#
_symmetry.space_group_name_H-M   'P 1'
#
loop_
_entity.id
_entity.type
_entity.pdbx_description
1 polymer ?
#
loop_
_entity_poly.entity_id
_entity_poly.type
_entity_poly.pdbx_seq_one_letter_code
_entity_poly.pdbx_strand_id
1 'polypeptide(L)'
;MIVQNVYKTKEVNLLPLHMVRPRFKNNIENVLFYMAKEITSFSGAIDNEVLDGMISSFPGNSHLSEKTLANWRTEISALFGLMQYEDGFGYYASSISKRLSEKEDLIEFFKNFSMKIQFPNGILKSHVNKKLIEHK
;
A
#
# COMPACT_ATOMS: atom_id res chain seq x y z
N MET A 1 -4.12 -47.31 14.95
CA MET A 1 -3.94 -45.86 14.70
C MET A 1 -2.65 -45.66 13.94
N ILE A 2 -2.71 -45.32 12.66
CA ILE A 2 -1.52 -45.00 11.87
C ILE A 2 -1.14 -43.56 12.22
N VAL A 3 -0.04 -43.39 12.95
CA VAL A 3 0.56 -42.08 13.17
C VAL A 3 1.14 -41.65 11.83
N GLN A 4 0.41 -40.82 11.08
CA GLN A 4 0.98 -40.18 9.90
C GLN A 4 2.13 -39.28 10.36
N ASN A 5 3.36 -39.66 10.02
CA ASN A 5 4.54 -38.80 10.18
C ASN A 5 4.41 -37.64 9.21
N VAL A 6 3.78 -36.55 9.66
CA VAL A 6 3.72 -35.29 8.92
C VAL A 6 5.11 -34.68 8.92
N TYR A 7 5.71 -34.52 7.73
CA TYR A 7 6.97 -33.81 7.56
C TYR A 7 6.85 -32.39 8.13
N LYS A 8 7.82 -31.99 8.95
CA LYS A 8 7.93 -30.62 9.47
C LYS A 8 9.25 -30.00 9.02
N THR A 9 9.16 -28.86 8.35
CA THR A 9 10.32 -28.03 8.03
C THR A 9 10.96 -27.53 9.32
N LYS A 10 12.29 -27.59 9.41
CA LYS A 10 13.02 -27.07 10.56
C LYS A 10 12.87 -25.54 10.62
N GLU A 11 12.69 -24.99 11.82
CA GLU A 11 12.51 -23.54 12.02
C GLU A 11 13.67 -22.70 11.47
N VAL A 12 14.89 -23.25 11.48
CA VAL A 12 16.09 -22.60 10.92
C VAL A 12 16.00 -22.33 9.41
N ASN A 13 15.09 -23.02 8.71
CA ASN A 13 14.85 -22.84 7.28
C ASN A 13 13.62 -21.95 7.01
N LEU A 14 12.97 -21.42 8.04
CA LEU A 14 11.81 -20.55 7.90
C LEU A 14 12.25 -19.08 7.89
N LEU A 15 11.93 -18.38 6.80
CA LEU A 15 12.13 -16.94 6.69
C LEU A 15 10.76 -16.23 6.70
N PRO A 16 10.43 -15.44 7.75
CA PRO A 16 9.18 -14.71 7.80
C PRO A 16 9.15 -13.58 6.75
N LEU A 17 8.19 -13.65 5.82
CA LEU A 17 7.89 -12.58 4.88
C LEU A 17 6.77 -11.72 5.44
N HIS A 18 7.09 -10.48 5.83
CA HIS A 18 6.10 -9.53 6.32
C HIS A 18 5.43 -8.79 5.16
N MET A 19 4.13 -8.52 5.28
CA MET A 19 3.40 -7.59 4.42
C MET A 19 2.70 -6.53 5.26
N VAL A 20 2.64 -5.29 4.75
CA VAL A 20 1.87 -4.23 5.39
C VAL A 20 0.38 -4.59 5.33
N ARG A 21 -0.30 -4.44 6.47
CA ARG A 21 -1.72 -4.75 6.61
C ARG A 21 -2.53 -3.45 6.56
N PRO A 22 -3.38 -3.24 5.53
CA PRO A 22 -4.23 -2.06 5.44
C PRO A 22 -5.16 -1.89 6.65
N ARG A 23 -5.33 -0.66 7.13
CA ARG A 23 -6.31 -0.32 8.17
C ARG A 23 -7.75 -0.32 7.66
N PHE A 24 -7.93 -0.03 6.38
CA PHE A 24 -9.23 0.05 5.72
C PHE A 24 -9.63 -1.23 4.97
N LYS A 25 -9.12 -2.40 5.37
CA LYS A 25 -9.39 -3.69 4.67
C LYS A 25 -10.87 -4.02 4.48
N ASN A 26 -11.75 -3.56 5.38
CA ASN A 26 -13.18 -3.83 5.34
C ASN A 26 -13.94 -2.88 4.39
N ASN A 27 -13.29 -1.81 3.94
CA ASN A 27 -13.86 -0.78 3.08
C ASN A 27 -12.88 -0.39 1.95
N ILE A 28 -12.12 -1.37 1.48
CA ILE A 28 -10.96 -1.13 0.61
C ILE A 28 -11.35 -0.55 -0.74
N GLU A 29 -12.45 -1.01 -1.30
CA GLU A 29 -12.96 -0.57 -2.60
C GLU A 29 -13.29 0.93 -2.59
N ASN A 30 -14.14 1.37 -1.65
CA ASN A 30 -14.53 2.77 -1.55
C ASN A 30 -13.34 3.68 -1.26
N VAL A 31 -12.41 3.24 -0.40
CA VAL A 31 -11.21 4.01 -0.09
C VAL A 31 -10.31 4.14 -1.33
N LEU A 32 -10.07 3.05 -2.06
CA LEU A 32 -9.20 3.08 -3.24
C LEU A 32 -9.79 3.96 -4.35
N PHE A 33 -11.09 3.87 -4.62
CA PHE A 33 -11.74 4.74 -5.61
C PHE A 33 -11.72 6.20 -5.20
N TYR A 34 -12.08 6.48 -3.94
CA TYR A 34 -12.06 7.85 -3.43
C TYR A 34 -10.66 8.45 -3.52
N MET A 35 -9.65 7.77 -2.98
CA MET A 35 -8.28 8.28 -2.99
C MET A 35 -7.74 8.41 -4.41
N ALA A 36 -8.04 7.48 -5.31
CA ALA A 36 -7.60 7.58 -6.70
C ALA A 36 -8.17 8.82 -7.39
N LYS A 37 -9.46 9.11 -7.17
CA LYS A 37 -10.12 10.31 -7.72
C LYS A 37 -9.56 11.60 -7.14
N GLU A 38 -9.45 11.70 -5.81
CA GLU A 38 -8.94 12.90 -5.14
C GLU A 38 -7.49 13.20 -5.54
N ILE A 39 -6.62 12.17 -5.50
CA ILE A 39 -5.20 12.30 -5.86
C ILE A 39 -5.05 12.68 -7.34
N THR A 40 -5.86 12.09 -8.23
CA THR A 40 -5.79 12.37 -9.68
C THR A 40 -6.35 13.75 -10.03
N SER A 41 -7.36 14.22 -9.30
CA SER A 41 -7.99 15.53 -9.54
C SER A 41 -7.15 16.69 -9.00
N PHE A 42 -6.22 16.42 -8.08
CA PHE A 42 -5.36 17.44 -7.51
C PHE A 42 -4.33 17.92 -8.53
N SER A 43 -4.21 19.24 -8.68
CA SER A 43 -3.23 19.87 -9.55
C SER A 43 -2.04 20.36 -8.71
N GLY A 44 -0.86 19.76 -8.93
CA GLY A 44 0.39 20.12 -8.25
C GLY A 44 0.99 19.00 -7.43
N ALA A 45 2.02 19.35 -6.64
CA ALA A 45 2.68 18.43 -5.74
C ALA A 45 1.81 18.16 -4.50
N ILE A 46 1.66 16.89 -4.15
CA ILE A 46 0.89 16.42 -2.99
C ILE A 46 1.86 16.16 -1.84
N ASP A 47 1.91 17.09 -0.89
CA ASP A 47 2.63 16.89 0.37
C ASP A 47 1.81 16.09 1.39
N ASN A 48 2.33 15.97 2.61
CA ASN A 48 1.67 15.21 3.66
C ASN A 48 0.39 15.90 4.15
N GLU A 49 0.41 17.23 4.25
CA GLU A 49 -0.72 18.04 4.71
C GLU A 49 -1.91 17.94 3.74
N VAL A 50 -1.63 18.05 2.43
CA VAL A 50 -2.63 17.89 1.38
C VAL A 50 -3.22 16.47 1.41
N LEU A 51 -2.37 15.44 1.51
CA LEU A 51 -2.84 14.06 1.56
C LEU A 51 -3.65 13.78 2.83
N ASP A 52 -3.26 14.36 3.97
CA ASP A 52 -4.02 14.27 5.22
C ASP A 52 -5.39 14.95 5.11
N GLY A 53 -5.46 16.08 4.41
CA GLY A 53 -6.72 16.73 4.07
C GLY A 53 -7.64 15.80 3.28
N MET A 54 -7.14 15.20 2.19
CA MET A 54 -7.89 14.24 1.38
C MET A 54 -8.37 13.05 2.21
N ILE A 55 -7.49 12.44 3.02
CA ILE A 55 -7.86 11.29 3.85
C ILE A 55 -8.91 11.68 4.89
N SER A 56 -8.80 12.85 5.49
CA SER A 56 -9.75 13.35 6.51
C SER A 56 -11.13 13.65 5.93
N SER A 57 -11.19 14.03 4.65
CA SER A 57 -12.43 14.26 3.91
C SER A 57 -13.18 12.98 3.52
N PHE A 58 -12.54 11.80 3.63
CA PHE A 58 -13.24 10.54 3.42
C PHE A 58 -14.33 10.31 4.49
N PRO A 59 -15.55 9.86 4.12
CA PRO A 59 -16.62 9.62 5.08
C PRO A 59 -16.21 8.68 6.23
N GLY A 60 -16.35 9.16 7.47
CA GLY A 60 -15.97 8.43 8.68
C GLY A 60 -14.56 8.71 9.20
N ASN A 61 -13.76 9.54 8.51
CA ASN A 61 -12.39 9.85 8.91
C ASN A 61 -12.21 11.19 9.67
N SER A 62 -13.27 11.96 9.89
CA SER A 62 -13.22 13.30 10.50
C SER A 62 -12.62 13.35 11.91
N HIS A 63 -12.61 12.23 12.63
CA HIS A 63 -12.12 12.12 14.00
C HIS A 63 -10.86 11.25 14.11
N LEU A 64 -10.20 10.95 12.99
CA LEU A 64 -8.98 10.15 13.03
C LEU A 64 -7.85 10.89 13.74
N SER A 65 -7.08 10.13 14.52
CA SER A 65 -5.83 10.65 15.09
C SER A 65 -4.76 10.80 14.02
N GLU A 66 -3.81 11.70 14.25
CA GLU A 66 -2.64 11.92 13.37
C GLU A 66 -1.89 10.62 13.06
N LYS A 67 -1.73 9.74 14.07
CA LYS A 67 -1.10 8.43 13.89
C LYS A 67 -1.87 7.56 12.88
N THR A 68 -3.20 7.65 12.87
CA THR A 68 -4.02 6.89 11.93
C THR A 68 -3.94 7.47 10.53
N LEU A 69 -3.96 8.79 10.41
CA LEU A 69 -3.72 9.49 9.14
C LEU A 69 -2.35 9.12 8.54
N ALA A 70 -1.28 9.14 9.35
CA ALA A 70 0.05 8.74 8.91
C ALA A 70 0.14 7.28 8.43
N ASN A 71 -0.60 6.36 9.07
CA ASN A 71 -0.71 4.98 8.59
C ASN A 71 -1.42 4.91 7.24
N TRP A 72 -2.55 5.62 7.09
CA TRP A 72 -3.27 5.69 5.82
C TRP A 72 -2.41 6.29 4.71
N ARG A 73 -1.68 7.38 4.96
CA ARG A 73 -0.73 7.95 4.00
C ARG A 73 0.28 6.91 3.52
N THR A 74 0.87 6.17 4.44
CA THR A 74 1.86 5.11 4.12
C THR A 74 1.22 3.97 3.31
N GLU A 75 -0.02 3.58 3.63
CA GLU A 75 -0.73 2.51 2.93
C GLU A 75 -1.15 2.94 1.51
N ILE A 76 -1.66 4.16 1.35
CA ILE A 76 -2.08 4.74 0.07
C ILE A 76 -0.88 4.94 -0.86
N SER A 77 0.21 5.52 -0.34
CA SER A 77 1.41 5.82 -1.13
C SER A 77 2.27 4.59 -1.37
N ALA A 78 2.76 3.93 -0.31
CA ALA A 78 3.75 2.87 -0.44
C ALA A 78 3.13 1.51 -0.77
N LEU A 79 2.07 1.09 -0.08
CA LEU A 79 1.48 -0.25 -0.30
C LEU A 79 0.71 -0.29 -1.62
N PHE A 80 -0.21 0.65 -1.87
CA PHE A 80 -1.04 0.64 -3.08
C PHE A 80 -0.45 1.41 -4.26
N GLY A 81 0.65 2.14 -4.07
CA GLY A 81 1.35 2.81 -5.14
C GLY A 81 0.52 3.90 -5.83
N LEU A 82 -0.43 4.54 -5.13
CA LEU A 82 -1.30 5.56 -5.71
C LEU A 82 -0.58 6.89 -5.97
N MET A 83 0.63 7.04 -5.44
CA MET A 83 1.48 8.22 -5.63
C MET A 83 2.85 7.81 -6.16
N GLN A 84 3.47 8.70 -6.93
CA GLN A 84 4.83 8.56 -7.41
C GLN A 84 5.59 9.88 -7.24
N TYR A 85 6.91 9.77 -7.06
CA TYR A 85 7.80 10.91 -6.92
C TYR A 85 8.53 11.17 -8.24
N GLU A 86 8.68 12.43 -8.60
CA GLU A 86 9.55 12.88 -9.69
C GLU A 86 10.40 14.06 -9.23
N ASP A 87 11.68 14.02 -9.61
CA ASP A 87 12.64 15.05 -9.24
C ASP A 87 12.23 16.41 -9.81
N GLY A 88 12.30 17.46 -8.99
CA GLY A 88 11.81 18.80 -9.35
C GLY A 88 10.29 19.00 -9.39
N PHE A 89 9.48 17.92 -9.34
CA PHE A 89 8.01 17.99 -9.38
C PHE A 89 7.35 17.50 -8.08
N GLY A 90 8.04 16.72 -7.26
CA GLY A 90 7.53 16.21 -5.99
C GLY A 90 6.66 14.97 -6.16
N TYR A 91 5.75 14.74 -5.21
CA TYR A 91 4.81 13.61 -5.26
C TYR A 91 3.54 13.97 -5.99
N TYR A 92 3.02 13.06 -6.81
CA TYR A 92 1.78 13.25 -7.57
C TYR A 92 1.09 11.92 -7.88
N ALA A 93 -0.08 11.99 -8.52
CA ALA A 93 -0.86 10.83 -8.91
C ALA A 93 -0.07 9.86 -9.80
N SER A 94 0.04 8.61 -9.36
CA SER A 94 0.69 7.57 -10.15
C SER A 94 -0.15 7.16 -11.36
N SER A 95 0.49 6.51 -12.34
CA SER A 95 -0.22 5.96 -13.51
C SER A 95 -1.32 4.95 -13.13
N ILE A 96 -1.16 4.22 -12.02
CA ILE A 96 -2.19 3.29 -11.53
C ILE A 96 -3.36 4.04 -10.88
N SER A 97 -3.10 5.15 -10.18
CA SER A 97 -4.14 6.01 -9.62
C SER A 97 -5.01 6.62 -10.71
N LYS A 98 -4.39 7.20 -11.74
CA LYS A 98 -5.09 7.76 -12.92
C LYS A 98 -5.97 6.70 -13.58
N ARG A 99 -5.41 5.52 -13.84
CA ARG A 99 -6.13 4.42 -14.46
C ARG A 99 -7.30 3.91 -13.61
N LEU A 100 -7.12 3.80 -12.30
CA LEU A 100 -8.18 3.40 -11.38
C LEU A 100 -9.29 4.45 -11.32
N SER A 101 -8.93 5.75 -11.32
CA SER A 101 -9.87 6.86 -11.36
C SER A 101 -10.70 6.90 -12.65
N GLU A 102 -10.12 6.55 -13.79
CA GLU A 102 -10.77 6.60 -15.10
C GLU A 102 -11.64 5.37 -15.38
N LYS A 103 -11.12 4.17 -15.08
CA LYS A 103 -11.79 2.91 -15.45
C LYS A 103 -12.70 2.36 -14.37
N GLU A 104 -12.46 2.74 -13.12
CA GLU A 104 -13.12 2.17 -11.94
C GLU A 104 -13.03 0.62 -11.88
N ASP A 105 -11.98 0.04 -12.48
CA ASP A 105 -11.78 -1.41 -12.52
C ASP A 105 -10.83 -1.87 -11.39
N LEU A 106 -11.45 -2.28 -10.28
CA LEU A 106 -10.73 -2.80 -9.11
C LEU A 106 -10.06 -4.15 -9.39
N ILE A 107 -10.62 -4.97 -10.28
CA ILE A 107 -10.07 -6.28 -10.63
C ILE A 107 -8.77 -6.09 -11.42
N GLU A 108 -8.77 -5.18 -12.40
CA GLU A 108 -7.57 -4.80 -13.14
C GLU A 108 -6.49 -4.24 -12.19
N PHE A 109 -6.88 -3.38 -11.24
CA PHE A 109 -5.98 -2.85 -10.22
C PHE A 109 -5.30 -3.97 -9.43
N PHE A 110 -6.07 -4.90 -8.85
CA PHE A 110 -5.50 -5.97 -8.03
C PHE A 110 -4.72 -7.02 -8.84
N LYS A 111 -5.09 -7.27 -10.10
CA LYS A 111 -4.26 -8.08 -11.01
C LYS A 111 -2.88 -7.45 -11.19
N ASN A 112 -2.85 -6.14 -11.48
CA ASN A 112 -1.59 -5.41 -11.62
C ASN A 112 -0.78 -5.40 -10.32
N PHE A 113 -1.43 -5.17 -9.18
CA PHE A 113 -0.80 -5.21 -7.87
C PHE A 113 -0.17 -6.58 -7.59
N SER A 114 -0.92 -7.66 -7.82
CA SER A 114 -0.48 -9.04 -7.56
C SER A 114 0.66 -9.47 -8.49
N MET A 115 0.68 -8.98 -9.73
CA MET A 115 1.78 -9.26 -10.68
C MET A 115 3.08 -8.53 -10.34
N LYS A 116 3.01 -7.42 -9.58
CA LYS A 116 4.17 -6.57 -9.27
C LYS A 116 4.72 -6.76 -7.87
N ILE A 117 3.97 -7.40 -6.97
CA ILE A 117 4.44 -7.62 -5.61
C ILE A 117 5.64 -8.59 -5.62
N GLN A 118 6.74 -8.16 -4.99
CA GLN A 118 7.99 -8.92 -4.92
C GLN A 118 8.65 -8.74 -3.56
N PHE A 119 9.65 -9.55 -3.23
CA PHE A 119 10.50 -9.37 -2.07
C PHE A 119 11.98 -9.48 -2.49
N PRO A 120 12.88 -8.62 -1.98
CA PRO A 120 12.61 -7.41 -1.19
C PRO A 120 11.82 -6.35 -2.01
N ASN A 121 11.21 -5.36 -1.33
CA ASN A 121 10.44 -4.30 -1.98
C ASN A 121 10.51 -2.96 -1.24
N GLY A 122 10.10 -1.87 -1.90
CA GLY A 122 10.04 -0.53 -1.31
C GLY A 122 8.93 -0.32 -0.27
N ILE A 123 8.06 -1.31 -0.04
CA ILE A 123 6.95 -1.23 0.93
C ILE A 123 7.48 -1.51 2.35
N LEU A 124 8.48 -2.39 2.47
CA LEU A 124 9.06 -2.77 3.75
C LEU A 124 10.10 -1.78 4.25
N LYS A 125 10.19 -1.65 5.58
CA LYS A 125 11.24 -0.86 6.23
C LYS A 125 12.63 -1.40 5.87
N SER A 126 13.60 -0.51 5.72
CA SER A 126 14.95 -0.84 5.23
C SER A 126 15.63 -1.98 6.01
N HIS A 127 15.48 -2.03 7.34
CA HIS A 127 16.07 -3.09 8.15
C HIS A 127 15.41 -4.48 7.94
N VAL A 128 14.15 -4.52 7.49
CA VAL A 128 13.48 -5.77 7.11
C VAL A 128 14.02 -6.26 5.77
N ASN A 129 14.11 -5.37 4.77
CA ASN A 129 14.72 -5.69 3.48
C ASN A 129 16.17 -6.15 3.62
N LYS A 130 16.94 -5.51 4.51
CA LYS A 130 18.32 -5.92 4.81
C LYS A 130 18.38 -7.40 5.21
N LYS A 131 17.51 -7.85 6.13
CA LYS A 131 17.44 -9.26 6.54
C LYS A 131 17.12 -10.19 5.36
N LEU A 132 16.20 -9.79 4.48
CA LEU A 132 15.83 -10.58 3.30
C LEU A 132 16.98 -10.68 2.28
N ILE A 133 17.75 -9.61 2.11
CA ILE A 133 18.90 -9.56 1.18
C ILE A 133 20.10 -10.35 1.73
N GLU A 134 20.33 -10.29 3.04
CA GLU A 134 21.44 -10.97 3.71
C GLU A 134 21.16 -12.46 3.96
N HIS A 135 19.89 -12.89 3.96
CA HIS A 135 19.52 -14.30 3.97
C HIS A 135 19.83 -14.92 2.61
N LYS A 136 21.00 -15.56 2.50
CA LYS A 136 21.38 -16.45 1.39
C LYS A 136 21.16 -17.90 1.76
#